data_AF-A0A957VPK8-F1
#
_entry.id   AF-A0A957VPK8-F1
#
_cell.length_a   1.000
_cell.length_b   1.000
_cell.length_c   1.000
_cell.angle_alpha   90.00
_cell.angle_beta   90.00
_cell.angle_gamma   90.00
#
_symmetry.space_group_name_H-M   'P 1'
#
loop_
_entity.id
_entity.type
_entity.pdbx_description
1 polymer ?
#
loop_
_entity_poly.entity_id
_entity_poly.type
_entity_poly.pdbx_seq_one_letter_code
_entity_poly.pdbx_strand_id
1 'polypeptide(L)'
;MSVFSRRQAQAPFVFSETATADAPLQADVAARTWRTDAWFWGSFFVLNALLFLPLYLLNLQEMSFLPPLARTAHSWREGAVQLLSWRSNFDIFRVNVELLGIVALWSFVAVVRRRWVRALFVLFYLLLLSYYIYEAIVLSFWMMEPIFYNHYYMARNGVVFLLEGMGLSPLVYVGAALALLAVLAGINWLMRRALPAASAPQIGHWSRVVLAVLMGVGLLSLVAYRGVLAKPEMVFSSLGYKLDRNIHASLRLYNDAAAISDRTIRQAYDYSQYDLAETPNIYLIFVESYGSVLYKRD
;
A
#
# COMPACT_ATOMS: atom_id res chain seq x y z
N MET A 1 -26.71 52.33 -57.78
CA MET A 1 -25.62 51.57 -58.43
C MET A 1 -25.63 50.13 -57.89
N SER A 2 -25.90 49.20 -58.80
CA SER A 2 -25.72 47.73 -58.80
C SER A 2 -25.87 46.93 -57.50
N VAL A 3 -27.07 46.35 -57.38
CA VAL A 3 -27.45 45.15 -56.65
C VAL A 3 -26.78 43.92 -57.31
N PHE A 4 -26.06 43.08 -56.54
CA PHE A 4 -25.64 41.74 -56.99
C PHE A 4 -26.18 40.67 -56.03
N SER A 5 -27.37 40.18 -56.38
CA SER A 5 -28.03 39.01 -55.79
C SER A 5 -27.49 37.74 -56.47
N ARG A 6 -26.54 37.03 -55.83
CA ARG A 6 -26.19 35.65 -56.20
C ARG A 6 -27.10 34.67 -55.46
N ARG A 7 -28.16 34.21 -56.13
CA ARG A 7 -28.88 32.99 -55.75
C ARG A 7 -27.99 31.78 -56.09
N GLN A 8 -27.42 31.13 -55.07
CA GLN A 8 -26.89 29.78 -55.21
C GLN A 8 -28.04 28.79 -55.19
N ALA A 9 -28.17 28.01 -56.26
CA ALA A 9 -29.11 26.92 -56.37
C ALA A 9 -28.76 25.84 -55.33
N GLN A 10 -29.68 25.59 -54.40
CA GLN A 10 -29.64 24.41 -53.53
C GLN A 10 -29.93 23.18 -54.38
N ALA A 11 -28.93 22.33 -54.58
CA ALA A 11 -29.13 20.99 -55.11
C ALA A 11 -29.85 20.13 -54.04
N PRO A 12 -30.79 19.25 -54.42
CA PRO A 12 -31.43 18.34 -53.50
C PRO A 12 -30.36 17.37 -52.94
N PHE A 13 -30.14 17.45 -51.64
CA PHE A 13 -29.26 16.55 -50.90
C PHE A 13 -29.92 15.17 -50.87
N VAL A 14 -29.54 14.32 -51.81
CA VAL A 14 -29.94 12.91 -51.85
C VAL A 14 -29.23 12.22 -50.67
N PHE A 15 -29.97 11.98 -49.58
CA PHE A 15 -29.54 11.09 -48.50
C PHE A 15 -29.49 9.66 -49.04
N SER A 16 -28.37 9.30 -49.65
CA SER A 16 -28.07 7.93 -50.03
C SER A 16 -27.83 7.11 -48.76
N GLU A 17 -28.56 6.00 -48.62
CA GLU A 17 -28.36 4.96 -47.63
C GLU A 17 -26.90 4.47 -47.63
N THR A 18 -26.06 5.02 -46.76
CA THR A 18 -24.73 4.47 -46.43
C THR A 18 -24.70 3.97 -44.99
N ALA A 19 -25.79 3.37 -44.52
CA ALA A 19 -25.90 2.88 -43.14
C ALA A 19 -25.15 1.55 -42.87
N THR A 20 -24.63 0.88 -43.90
CA THR A 20 -24.01 -0.47 -43.76
C THR A 20 -22.48 -0.48 -43.75
N ALA A 21 -21.81 0.61 -44.13
CA ALA A 21 -20.34 0.66 -44.17
C ALA A 21 -19.67 0.99 -42.81
N ASP A 22 -20.40 1.56 -41.85
CA ASP A 22 -19.86 2.04 -40.58
C ASP A 22 -19.87 0.99 -39.45
N ALA A 23 -20.66 -0.07 -39.59
CA ALA A 23 -20.76 -1.15 -38.61
C ALA A 23 -19.41 -1.83 -38.27
N PRO A 24 -18.54 -2.20 -39.24
CA PRO A 24 -17.26 -2.83 -38.91
C PRO A 24 -16.29 -1.88 -38.19
N LEU A 25 -16.32 -0.58 -38.48
CA LEU A 25 -15.47 0.42 -37.82
C LEU A 25 -15.86 0.62 -36.36
N GLN A 26 -17.16 0.64 -36.04
CA GLN A 26 -17.62 0.78 -34.66
C GLN A 26 -17.26 -0.44 -33.79
N ALA A 27 -17.33 -1.65 -34.36
CA ALA A 27 -16.96 -2.88 -33.66
C ALA A 27 -15.48 -2.92 -33.28
N ASP A 28 -14.58 -2.50 -34.17
CA ASP A 28 -13.13 -2.45 -33.89
C ASP A 28 -12.78 -1.41 -32.81
N VAL A 29 -13.42 -0.24 -32.85
CA VAL A 29 -13.27 0.79 -31.80
C VAL A 29 -13.72 0.26 -30.44
N ALA A 30 -14.89 -0.39 -30.38
CA ALA A 30 -15.40 -0.98 -29.14
C ALA A 30 -14.45 -2.06 -28.59
N ALA A 31 -13.96 -2.97 -29.43
CA ALA A 31 -13.03 -4.02 -29.02
C ALA A 31 -11.70 -3.45 -28.49
N ARG A 32 -11.16 -2.41 -29.12
CA ARG A 32 -9.92 -1.75 -28.69
C ARG A 32 -10.07 -1.05 -27.33
N THR A 33 -11.21 -0.39 -27.09
CA THR A 33 -11.49 0.26 -25.80
C THR A 33 -11.63 -0.76 -24.68
N TRP A 34 -12.37 -1.86 -24.88
CA TRP A 34 -12.50 -2.95 -23.90
C TRP A 34 -11.14 -3.54 -23.49
N ARG A 35 -10.28 -3.84 -24.47
CA ARG A 35 -8.95 -4.39 -24.19
C ARG A 35 -8.10 -3.41 -23.37
N THR A 36 -8.23 -2.12 -23.63
CA THR A 36 -7.47 -1.08 -22.92
C THR A 36 -7.99 -0.94 -21.48
N ASP A 37 -9.31 -0.93 -21.30
CA ASP A 37 -9.96 -0.89 -20.00
C ASP A 37 -9.60 -2.12 -19.15
N ALA A 38 -9.62 -3.31 -19.73
CA ALA A 38 -9.23 -4.55 -19.06
C ALA A 38 -7.76 -4.51 -18.61
N TRP A 39 -6.85 -4.01 -19.46
CA TRP A 39 -5.45 -3.86 -19.09
C TRP A 39 -5.23 -2.80 -18.01
N PHE A 40 -5.96 -1.69 -18.10
CA PHE A 40 -5.93 -0.62 -17.10
C PHE A 40 -6.34 -1.15 -15.72
N TRP A 41 -7.54 -1.74 -15.62
CA TRP A 41 -8.07 -2.27 -14.38
C TRP A 41 -7.25 -3.45 -13.85
N GLY A 42 -6.87 -4.39 -14.72
CA GLY A 42 -6.02 -5.51 -14.34
C GLY A 42 -4.69 -5.05 -13.74
N SER A 43 -4.02 -4.08 -14.38
CA SER A 43 -2.77 -3.54 -13.86
C SER A 43 -2.96 -2.78 -12.55
N PHE A 44 -4.03 -1.99 -12.43
CA PHE A 44 -4.38 -1.30 -11.18
C PHE A 44 -4.59 -2.29 -10.04
N PHE A 45 -5.40 -3.33 -10.24
CA PHE A 45 -5.66 -4.33 -9.21
C PHE A 45 -4.41 -5.12 -8.84
N VAL A 46 -3.56 -5.49 -9.80
CA VAL A 46 -2.31 -6.19 -9.52
C VAL A 46 -1.36 -5.32 -8.69
N LEU A 47 -1.14 -4.06 -9.09
CA LEU A 47 -0.30 -3.14 -8.33
C LEU A 47 -0.86 -2.91 -6.94
N ASN A 48 -2.16 -2.67 -6.84
CA ASN A 48 -2.80 -2.46 -5.56
C ASN A 48 -2.71 -3.70 -4.65
N ALA A 49 -2.98 -4.90 -5.17
CA ALA A 49 -2.85 -6.16 -4.43
C ALA A 49 -1.41 -6.40 -3.95
N LEU A 50 -0.41 -6.07 -4.78
CA LEU A 50 1.00 -6.23 -4.44
C LEU A 50 1.40 -5.41 -3.20
N LEU A 51 0.73 -4.29 -2.91
CA LEU A 51 0.98 -3.49 -1.71
C LEU A 51 0.54 -4.21 -0.42
N PHE A 52 -0.55 -4.99 -0.47
CA PHE A 52 -1.10 -5.68 0.69
C PHE A 52 -0.68 -7.16 0.76
N LEU A 53 -0.07 -7.67 -0.31
CA LEU A 53 0.41 -9.04 -0.40
C LEU A 53 1.39 -9.44 0.71
N PRO A 54 2.37 -8.62 1.13
CA PRO A 54 3.30 -9.00 2.19
C PRO A 54 2.59 -9.33 3.51
N LEU A 55 1.63 -8.48 3.92
CA LEU A 55 0.88 -8.69 5.17
C LEU A 55 0.00 -9.95 5.08
N TYR A 56 -0.65 -10.17 3.93
CA TYR A 56 -1.42 -11.39 3.70
C TYR A 56 -0.56 -12.66 3.78
N LEU A 57 0.60 -12.67 3.10
CA LEU A 57 1.49 -13.84 3.06
C LEU A 57 2.09 -14.18 4.42
N LEU A 58 2.38 -13.18 5.24
CA LEU A 58 2.92 -13.40 6.59
C LEU A 58 1.86 -13.88 7.59
N ASN A 59 0.56 -13.75 7.26
CA ASN A 59 -0.55 -14.12 8.15
C ASN A 59 -1.49 -15.17 7.52
N LEU A 60 -0.99 -16.02 6.63
CA LEU A 60 -1.80 -17.03 5.90
C LEU A 60 -2.56 -18.01 6.81
N GLN A 61 -2.08 -18.23 8.03
CA GLN A 61 -2.72 -19.16 8.98
C GLN A 61 -3.98 -18.57 9.62
N GLU A 62 -4.05 -17.25 9.76
CA GLU A 62 -5.13 -16.55 10.44
C GLU A 62 -6.13 -15.91 9.47
N MET A 63 -5.74 -15.78 8.20
CA MET A 63 -6.45 -14.93 7.24
C MET A 63 -7.10 -15.74 6.11
N SER A 64 -8.29 -15.30 5.70
CA SER A 64 -8.99 -15.85 4.55
C SER A 64 -8.63 -15.09 3.27
N PHE A 65 -8.48 -15.79 2.14
CA PHE A 65 -8.21 -15.14 0.85
C PHE A 65 -9.30 -14.13 0.48
N LEU A 66 -10.57 -14.56 0.59
CA LEU A 66 -11.72 -13.68 0.37
C LEU A 66 -12.09 -12.97 1.67
N PRO A 67 -12.52 -11.70 1.61
CA PRO A 67 -13.05 -11.03 2.78
C PRO A 67 -14.26 -11.83 3.30
N PRO A 68 -14.37 -12.07 4.61
CA PRO A 68 -15.51 -12.78 5.18
C PRO A 68 -16.79 -12.00 4.82
N LEU A 69 -17.61 -12.59 3.96
CA LEU A 69 -18.88 -12.00 3.53
C LEU A 69 -19.83 -11.95 4.71
N ALA A 70 -19.89 -10.83 5.43
CA ALA A 70 -20.96 -10.35 6.31
C ALA A 70 -21.72 -11.39 7.19
N ARG A 71 -21.17 -12.58 7.46
CA ARG A 71 -21.86 -13.64 8.20
C ARG A 71 -22.19 -13.22 9.64
N THR A 72 -21.51 -12.18 10.12
CA THR A 72 -21.69 -11.57 11.43
C THR A 72 -22.46 -10.25 11.39
N ALA A 73 -22.78 -9.69 10.22
CA ALA A 73 -23.51 -8.43 10.13
C ALA A 73 -25.01 -8.68 10.39
N HIS A 74 -25.61 -7.91 11.28
CA HIS A 74 -27.04 -8.00 11.59
C HIS A 74 -27.89 -7.14 10.64
N SER A 75 -27.27 -6.21 9.93
CA SER A 75 -27.91 -5.37 8.91
C SER A 75 -27.06 -5.22 7.64
N TRP A 76 -27.71 -4.94 6.51
CA TRP A 76 -27.00 -4.68 5.24
C TRP A 76 -26.07 -3.46 5.34
N ARG A 77 -26.41 -2.48 6.18
CA ARG A 77 -25.60 -1.28 6.42
C ARG A 77 -24.32 -1.64 7.17
N GLU A 78 -24.41 -2.47 8.20
CA GLU A 78 -23.22 -3.00 8.89
C GLU A 78 -22.35 -3.82 7.95
N GLY A 79 -22.96 -4.67 7.11
CA GLY A 79 -22.23 -5.43 6.09
C GLY A 79 -21.51 -4.52 5.11
N ALA A 80 -22.14 -3.44 4.66
CA ALA A 80 -21.52 -2.44 3.79
C ALA A 80 -20.38 -1.68 4.49
N VAL A 81 -20.54 -1.31 5.75
CA VAL A 81 -19.48 -0.65 6.54
C VAL A 81 -18.30 -1.60 6.77
N GLN A 82 -18.54 -2.86 7.09
CA GLN A 82 -17.49 -3.87 7.20
C GLN A 82 -16.77 -4.09 5.87
N LEU A 83 -17.51 -4.17 4.75
CA LEU A 83 -16.90 -4.41 3.45
C LEU A 83 -16.11 -3.19 2.93
N LEU A 84 -16.61 -1.97 3.16
CA LEU A 84 -16.09 -0.75 2.53
C LEU A 84 -15.22 0.11 3.46
N SER A 85 -15.34 -0.02 4.78
CA SER A 85 -14.58 0.80 5.73
C SER A 85 -13.60 -0.04 6.55
N TRP A 86 -14.07 -1.09 7.22
CA TRP A 86 -13.27 -1.81 8.24
C TRP A 86 -13.33 -3.33 8.08
N ARG A 87 -12.17 -3.96 7.84
CA ARG A 87 -12.03 -5.42 7.74
C ARG A 87 -10.96 -5.92 8.70
N SER A 88 -11.35 -6.81 9.61
CA SER A 88 -10.42 -7.53 10.49
C SER A 88 -9.48 -8.46 9.71
N ASN A 89 -9.90 -8.96 8.55
CA ASN A 89 -9.11 -9.83 7.70
C ASN A 89 -8.08 -9.04 6.86
N PHE A 90 -6.80 -9.41 6.90
CA PHE A 90 -5.75 -8.82 6.07
C PHE A 90 -5.76 -9.40 4.65
N ASP A 91 -6.73 -9.00 3.83
CA ASP A 91 -6.78 -9.41 2.41
C ASP A 91 -6.10 -8.43 1.43
N ILE A 92 -5.89 -8.91 0.20
CA ILE A 92 -5.28 -8.17 -0.92
C ILE A 92 -6.25 -7.20 -1.64
N PHE A 93 -7.52 -7.17 -1.27
CA PHE A 93 -8.58 -6.38 -1.92
C PHE A 93 -8.79 -5.01 -1.25
N ARG A 94 -7.81 -4.54 -0.46
CA ARG A 94 -7.79 -3.19 0.14
C ARG A 94 -7.30 -2.19 -0.88
N VAL A 95 -7.69 -0.93 -0.76
CA VAL A 95 -7.34 0.12 -1.72
C VAL A 95 -6.39 1.11 -1.07
N ASN A 96 -5.22 1.32 -1.67
CA ASN A 96 -4.35 2.43 -1.28
C ASN A 96 -4.82 3.73 -1.94
N VAL A 97 -5.13 4.75 -1.13
CA VAL A 97 -5.72 6.00 -1.63
C VAL A 97 -4.71 6.83 -2.42
N GLU A 98 -3.43 6.83 -2.05
CA GLU A 98 -2.40 7.55 -2.80
C GLU A 98 -2.19 6.95 -4.20
N LEU A 99 -2.16 5.63 -4.33
CA LEU A 99 -2.09 4.93 -5.62
C LEU A 99 -3.32 5.26 -6.48
N LEU A 100 -4.51 5.19 -5.90
CA LEU A 100 -5.76 5.58 -6.57
C LEU A 100 -5.70 7.03 -7.06
N GLY A 101 -5.23 7.95 -6.20
CA GLY A 101 -5.06 9.36 -6.54
C GLY A 101 -4.05 9.60 -7.64
N ILE A 102 -2.92 8.90 -7.63
CA ILE A 102 -1.89 8.96 -8.68
C ILE A 102 -2.44 8.49 -10.02
N VAL A 103 -3.17 7.37 -10.03
CA VAL A 103 -3.78 6.82 -11.24
C VAL A 103 -4.86 7.76 -11.76
N ALA A 104 -5.74 8.26 -10.89
CA ALA A 104 -6.74 9.26 -11.26
C ALA A 104 -6.09 10.52 -11.83
N LEU A 105 -5.06 11.06 -11.16
CA LEU A 105 -4.34 12.24 -11.61
C LEU A 105 -3.70 12.03 -12.99
N TRP A 106 -3.08 10.87 -13.23
CA TRP A 106 -2.52 10.52 -14.53
C TRP A 106 -3.59 10.44 -15.64
N SER A 107 -4.74 9.88 -15.30
CA SER A 107 -5.87 9.72 -16.22
C SER A 107 -6.53 11.06 -16.56
N PHE A 108 -6.71 11.97 -15.61
CA PHE A 108 -7.41 13.24 -15.84
C PHE A 108 -6.50 14.41 -16.23
N VAL A 109 -5.23 14.43 -15.79
CA VAL A 109 -4.34 15.58 -15.98
C VAL A 109 -3.21 15.28 -16.97
N ALA A 110 -3.31 15.85 -18.17
CA ALA A 110 -2.34 15.62 -19.24
C ALA A 110 -0.91 16.08 -18.89
N VAL A 111 -0.76 17.14 -18.10
CA VAL A 111 0.54 17.70 -17.68
C VAL A 111 1.40 16.68 -16.91
N VAL A 112 0.75 15.77 -16.19
CA VAL A 112 1.39 14.75 -15.35
C VAL A 112 1.96 13.61 -16.20
N ARG A 113 1.64 13.52 -17.49
CA ARG A 113 2.06 12.40 -18.37
C ARG A 113 3.50 12.49 -18.89
N ARG A 114 4.33 13.35 -18.30
CA ARG A 114 5.74 13.53 -18.71
C ARG A 114 6.59 12.33 -18.28
N ARG A 115 7.65 12.03 -19.05
CA ARG A 115 8.54 10.88 -18.79
C ARG A 115 9.17 10.89 -17.39
N TRP A 116 9.53 12.06 -16.87
CA TRP A 116 10.11 12.20 -15.54
C TRP A 116 9.09 12.02 -14.42
N VAL A 117 7.84 12.48 -14.61
CA VAL A 117 6.75 12.28 -13.65
C VAL A 117 6.42 10.79 -13.51
N ARG A 118 6.48 10.05 -14.62
CA ARG A 118 6.39 8.58 -14.57
C ARG A 118 7.47 7.97 -13.68
N ALA A 119 8.71 8.43 -13.79
CA ALA A 119 9.79 7.94 -12.94
C ALA A 119 9.51 8.27 -11.46
N LEU A 120 8.98 9.46 -11.17
CA LEU A 120 8.55 9.84 -9.83
C LEU A 120 7.43 8.93 -9.30
N PHE A 121 6.45 8.54 -10.14
CA PHE A 121 5.39 7.60 -9.75
C PHE A 121 5.91 6.20 -9.46
N VAL A 122 6.85 5.71 -10.26
CA VAL A 122 7.52 4.43 -9.99
C VAL A 122 8.27 4.51 -8.66
N LEU A 123 9.08 5.55 -8.45
CA LEU A 123 9.80 5.76 -7.20
C LEU A 123 8.86 5.84 -5.99
N PHE A 124 7.79 6.64 -6.10
CA PHE A 124 6.78 6.78 -5.05
C PHE A 124 6.11 5.43 -4.74
N TYR A 125 5.74 4.66 -5.76
CA TYR A 125 5.18 3.33 -5.57
C TYR A 125 6.16 2.38 -4.89
N LEU A 126 7.45 2.43 -5.23
CA LEU A 126 8.47 1.63 -4.56
C LEU A 126 8.60 2.01 -3.09
N LEU A 127 8.60 3.30 -2.75
CA LEU A 127 8.59 3.77 -1.36
C LEU A 127 7.36 3.26 -0.60
N LEU A 128 6.19 3.29 -1.26
CA LEU A 128 4.95 2.79 -0.69
C LEU A 128 5.05 1.27 -0.44
N LEU A 129 5.47 0.49 -1.43
CA LEU A 129 5.67 -0.95 -1.27
C LEU A 129 6.68 -1.27 -0.16
N SER A 130 7.82 -0.56 -0.10
CA SER A 130 8.81 -0.72 0.96
C SER A 130 8.22 -0.47 2.36
N TYR A 131 7.40 0.57 2.52
CA TYR A 131 6.72 0.84 3.78
C TYR A 131 5.75 -0.28 4.17
N TYR A 132 4.94 -0.78 3.22
CA TYR A 132 3.98 -1.85 3.50
C TYR A 132 4.66 -3.19 3.80
N ILE A 133 5.80 -3.49 3.16
CA ILE A 133 6.64 -4.64 3.53
C ILE A 133 7.13 -4.47 4.97
N TYR A 134 7.67 -3.29 5.31
CA TYR A 134 8.12 -2.99 6.67
C TYR A 134 6.98 -3.16 7.70
N GLU A 135 5.82 -2.56 7.44
CA GLU A 135 4.64 -2.67 8.30
C GLU A 135 4.21 -4.14 8.46
N ALA A 136 4.18 -4.90 7.37
CA ALA A 136 3.82 -6.31 7.38
C ALA A 136 4.77 -7.15 8.26
N ILE A 137 6.08 -6.97 8.09
CA ILE A 137 7.09 -7.66 8.91
C ILE A 137 6.92 -7.27 10.38
N VAL A 138 6.80 -5.97 10.68
CA VAL A 138 6.66 -5.50 12.05
C VAL A 138 5.43 -6.09 12.75
N LEU A 139 4.26 -6.00 12.11
CA LEU A 139 3.01 -6.49 12.68
C LEU A 139 3.03 -8.00 12.87
N SER A 140 3.57 -8.75 11.90
CA SER A 140 3.52 -10.21 11.94
C SER A 140 4.50 -10.81 12.95
N PHE A 141 5.70 -10.23 13.08
CA PHE A 141 6.73 -10.79 13.98
C PHE A 141 6.63 -10.27 15.41
N TRP A 142 6.25 -9.00 15.60
CA TRP A 142 6.26 -8.37 16.93
C TRP A 142 4.89 -7.99 17.45
N MET A 143 3.82 -8.17 16.67
CA MET A 143 2.44 -7.84 17.07
C MET A 143 2.29 -6.40 17.60
N MET A 144 3.15 -5.50 17.13
CA MET A 144 3.25 -4.14 17.64
C MET A 144 3.14 -3.13 16.50
N GLU A 145 2.80 -1.89 16.85
CA GLU A 145 2.68 -0.83 15.85
C GLU A 145 4.05 -0.46 15.26
N PRO A 146 4.13 -0.15 13.95
CA PRO A 146 5.35 0.33 13.34
C PRO A 146 5.77 1.68 13.92
N ILE A 147 6.92 1.69 14.60
CA ILE A 147 7.58 2.89 15.13
C ILE A 147 9.03 2.88 14.65
N PHE A 148 9.40 3.83 13.78
CA PHE A 148 10.73 3.88 13.17
C PHE A 148 11.84 3.99 14.20
N TYR A 149 11.65 4.82 15.23
CA TYR A 149 12.69 5.02 16.25
C TYR A 149 13.08 3.69 16.93
N ASN A 150 12.11 2.92 17.41
CA ASN A 150 12.36 1.64 18.07
C ASN A 150 13.00 0.64 17.10
N HIS A 151 12.41 0.49 15.91
CA HIS A 151 12.87 -0.51 14.95
C HIS A 151 14.21 -0.17 14.31
N TYR A 152 14.62 1.10 14.29
CA TYR A 152 15.97 1.48 13.87
C TYR A 152 17.04 0.87 14.79
N TYR A 153 16.88 0.99 16.10
CA TYR A 153 17.83 0.39 17.06
C TYR A 153 17.77 -1.14 17.05
N MET A 154 16.56 -1.69 16.92
CA MET A 154 16.38 -3.13 16.76
C MET A 154 17.04 -3.64 15.47
N ALA A 155 16.90 -2.93 14.35
CA ALA A 155 17.50 -3.34 13.09
C ALA A 155 19.04 -3.24 13.15
N ARG A 156 19.56 -2.13 13.69
CA ARG A 156 21.00 -1.91 13.82
C ARG A 156 21.70 -3.00 14.64
N ASN A 157 21.10 -3.42 15.75
CA ASN A 157 21.72 -4.37 16.68
C ASN A 157 21.27 -5.82 16.45
N GLY A 158 20.01 -6.02 16.07
CA GLY A 158 19.37 -7.32 15.96
C GLY A 158 19.54 -8.00 14.61
N VAL A 159 19.56 -7.26 13.50
CA VAL A 159 19.65 -7.88 12.16
C VAL A 159 21.00 -8.56 11.96
N VAL A 160 22.09 -7.94 12.39
CA VAL A 160 23.43 -8.55 12.30
C VAL A 160 23.47 -9.86 13.09
N PHE A 161 22.98 -9.85 14.32
CA PHE A 161 22.89 -11.02 15.17
C PHE A 161 22.03 -12.15 14.55
N LEU A 162 20.88 -11.80 13.95
CA LEU A 162 20.01 -12.76 13.27
C LEU A 162 20.70 -13.37 12.03
N LEU A 163 21.34 -12.56 11.20
CA LEU A 163 22.02 -13.03 10.00
C LEU A 163 23.19 -13.96 10.32
N GLU A 164 23.95 -13.65 11.37
CA GLU A 164 25.03 -14.51 11.87
C GLU A 164 24.49 -15.82 12.46
N GLY A 165 23.37 -15.75 13.20
CA GLY A 165 22.77 -16.92 13.85
C GLY A 165 22.08 -17.90 12.90
N MET A 166 21.55 -17.44 11.77
CA MET A 166 20.85 -18.32 10.83
C MET A 166 21.76 -19.24 10.01
N GLY A 167 23.08 -19.00 9.99
CA GLY A 167 24.02 -19.83 9.24
C GLY A 167 23.71 -19.91 7.74
N LEU A 168 23.10 -18.87 7.15
CA LEU A 168 22.65 -18.90 5.76
C LEU A 168 23.82 -18.98 4.79
N SER A 169 23.70 -19.87 3.80
CA SER A 169 24.67 -19.96 2.70
C SER A 169 24.73 -18.63 1.91
N PRO A 170 25.92 -18.20 1.43
CA PRO A 170 26.08 -17.06 0.53
C PRO A 170 25.12 -17.07 -0.68
N LEU A 171 24.75 -18.26 -1.16
CA LEU A 171 23.81 -18.44 -2.26
C LEU A 171 22.39 -17.93 -1.93
N VAL A 172 21.97 -17.97 -0.67
CA VAL A 172 20.67 -17.45 -0.24
C VAL A 172 20.63 -15.93 -0.42
N TYR A 173 21.71 -15.23 -0.07
CA TYR A 173 21.81 -13.78 -0.27
C TYR A 173 21.81 -13.39 -1.75
N VAL A 174 22.52 -14.15 -2.60
CA VAL A 174 22.49 -13.96 -4.06
C VAL A 174 21.09 -14.20 -4.61
N GLY A 175 20.43 -15.29 -4.18
CA GLY A 175 19.06 -15.60 -4.56
C GLY A 175 18.07 -14.50 -4.16
N ALA A 176 18.18 -13.99 -2.93
CA ALA A 176 17.36 -12.89 -2.44
C ALA A 176 17.59 -11.59 -3.23
N ALA A 177 18.84 -11.26 -3.55
CA ALA A 177 19.18 -10.11 -4.38
C ALA A 177 18.59 -10.23 -5.80
N LEU A 178 18.70 -11.40 -6.43
CA LEU A 178 18.11 -11.66 -7.75
C LEU A 178 16.58 -11.61 -7.71
N ALA A 179 15.95 -12.15 -6.66
CA ALA A 179 14.52 -12.08 -6.46
C ALA A 179 14.04 -10.62 -6.32
N LEU A 180 14.76 -9.81 -5.54
CA LEU A 180 14.46 -8.38 -5.39
C LEU A 180 14.57 -7.65 -6.74
N LEU A 181 15.64 -7.88 -7.51
CA LEU A 181 15.80 -7.30 -8.83
C LEU A 181 14.68 -7.71 -9.79
N ALA A 182 14.26 -8.97 -9.77
CA ALA A 182 13.15 -9.47 -10.58
C ALA A 182 11.83 -8.78 -10.22
N VAL A 183 11.54 -8.59 -8.93
CA VAL A 183 10.36 -7.86 -8.45
C VAL A 183 10.38 -6.40 -8.92
N LEU A 184 11.52 -5.71 -8.75
CA LEU A 184 11.67 -4.32 -9.20
C LEU A 184 11.50 -4.18 -10.73
N ALA A 185 12.08 -5.11 -11.49
CA ALA A 185 11.93 -5.16 -12.94
C ALA A 185 10.47 -5.41 -13.34
N GLY A 186 9.78 -6.33 -12.65
CA GLY A 186 8.36 -6.64 -12.85
C GLY A 186 7.45 -5.44 -12.59
N ILE A 187 7.66 -4.73 -11.47
CA ILE A 187 6.91 -3.50 -11.13
C ILE A 187 7.12 -2.43 -12.20
N ASN A 188 8.37 -2.17 -12.58
CA ASN A 188 8.68 -1.17 -13.61
C ASN A 188 8.09 -1.57 -14.97
N TRP A 189 8.15 -2.85 -15.34
CA TRP A 189 7.50 -3.36 -16.56
C TRP A 189 5.98 -3.15 -16.52
N LEU A 190 5.32 -3.50 -15.42
CA LEU A 190 3.89 -3.35 -15.23
C LEU A 190 3.46 -1.87 -15.29
N MET A 191 4.16 -0.99 -14.56
CA MET A 191 3.92 0.46 -14.59
C MET A 191 4.10 1.06 -16.00
N ARG A 192 5.12 0.62 -16.75
CA ARG A 192 5.35 1.06 -18.13
C ARG A 192 4.22 0.64 -19.08
N ARG A 193 3.49 -0.43 -18.78
CA ARG A 193 2.34 -0.90 -19.56
C ARG A 193 1.03 -0.26 -19.08
N ALA A 194 0.85 -0.14 -17.77
CA ALA A 194 -0.37 0.37 -17.13
C ALA A 194 -0.60 1.87 -17.41
N LEU A 195 0.43 2.69 -17.23
CA LEU A 195 0.29 4.15 -17.31
C LEU A 195 -0.08 4.65 -18.72
N PRO A 196 0.48 4.14 -19.83
CA PRO A 196 -0.01 4.50 -21.16
C PRO A 196 -1.47 4.13 -21.39
N ALA A 197 -1.90 2.92 -20.96
CA ALA A 197 -3.29 2.49 -21.03
C ALA A 197 -4.22 3.40 -20.21
N ALA A 198 -3.70 3.97 -19.11
CA ALA A 198 -4.42 4.90 -18.26
C ALA A 198 -4.62 6.32 -18.86
N SER A 199 -4.15 6.60 -20.08
CA SER A 199 -4.21 7.94 -20.67
C SER A 199 -5.58 8.26 -21.31
N ALA A 200 -6.07 9.51 -21.11
CA ALA A 200 -7.44 9.96 -21.41
C ALA A 200 -8.01 9.75 -22.83
N PRO A 201 -7.27 9.47 -23.91
CA PRO A 201 -7.93 9.08 -25.16
C PRO A 201 -8.36 7.60 -25.17
N GLN A 202 -7.77 6.77 -24.32
CA GLN A 202 -7.77 5.32 -24.50
C GLN A 202 -8.70 4.58 -23.52
N ILE A 203 -8.96 5.17 -22.33
CA ILE A 203 -9.91 4.62 -21.36
C ILE A 203 -11.36 4.96 -21.78
N GLY A 204 -12.25 3.97 -21.73
CA GLY A 204 -13.69 4.14 -21.94
C GLY A 204 -14.34 5.13 -20.96
N HIS A 205 -15.46 5.74 -21.36
CA HIS A 205 -16.19 6.71 -20.51
C HIS A 205 -16.55 6.12 -19.14
N TRP A 206 -17.09 4.90 -19.12
CA TRP A 206 -17.51 4.23 -17.89
C TRP A 206 -16.35 3.99 -16.92
N SER A 207 -15.21 3.52 -17.42
CA SER A 207 -14.01 3.33 -16.59
C SER A 207 -13.53 4.64 -15.95
N ARG A 208 -13.69 5.80 -16.62
CA ARG A 208 -13.39 7.11 -16.01
C ARG A 208 -14.39 7.49 -14.93
N VAL A 209 -15.68 7.25 -15.15
CA VAL A 209 -16.72 7.49 -14.14
C VAL A 209 -16.45 6.63 -12.91
N VAL A 210 -16.17 5.33 -13.09
CA VAL A 210 -15.84 4.42 -11.99
C VAL A 210 -14.59 4.89 -11.25
N LEU A 211 -13.51 5.27 -11.96
CA LEU A 211 -12.29 5.79 -11.35
C LEU A 211 -12.55 7.08 -10.56
N ALA A 212 -13.36 8.00 -11.11
CA ALA A 212 -13.72 9.25 -10.43
C ALA A 212 -14.56 9.00 -9.18
N VAL A 213 -15.52 8.07 -9.24
CA VAL A 213 -16.34 7.66 -8.09
C VAL A 213 -15.47 7.01 -7.01
N LEU A 214 -14.59 6.07 -7.39
CA LEU A 214 -13.66 5.44 -6.46
C LEU A 214 -12.76 6.48 -5.79
N MET A 215 -12.21 7.41 -6.58
CA MET A 215 -11.39 8.50 -6.05
C MET A 215 -12.20 9.38 -5.08
N GLY A 216 -13.43 9.74 -5.41
CA GLY A 216 -14.34 10.48 -4.53
C GLY A 216 -14.59 9.76 -3.20
N VAL A 217 -14.85 8.45 -3.24
CA VAL A 217 -15.03 7.62 -2.04
C VAL A 217 -13.74 7.53 -1.22
N GLY A 218 -12.59 7.37 -1.89
CA GLY A 218 -11.28 7.37 -1.24
C GLY A 218 -10.98 8.68 -0.52
N LEU A 219 -11.21 9.82 -1.18
CA LEU A 219 -11.07 11.15 -0.59
C LEU A 219 -12.04 11.39 0.57
N LEU A 220 -13.31 10.97 0.43
CA LEU A 220 -14.29 11.06 1.51
C LEU A 220 -13.83 10.24 2.72
N SER A 221 -13.30 9.04 2.48
CA SER A 221 -12.73 8.18 3.51
C SER A 221 -11.55 8.84 4.20
N LEU A 222 -10.66 9.54 3.45
CA LEU A 222 -9.55 10.32 4.02
C LEU A 222 -10.02 11.41 4.98
N VAL A 223 -11.15 12.05 4.69
CA VAL A 223 -11.70 13.12 5.53
C VAL A 223 -12.44 12.55 6.74
N ALA A 224 -13.26 11.52 6.53
CA ALA A 224 -14.12 10.96 7.57
C ALA A 224 -13.35 10.15 8.63
N TYR A 225 -12.25 9.48 8.26
CA TYR A 225 -11.60 8.46 9.11
C TYR A 225 -10.14 8.75 9.45
N ARG A 226 -9.73 10.03 9.55
CA ARG A 226 -8.32 10.45 9.77
C ARG A 226 -7.55 9.64 10.82
N GLY A 227 -8.14 9.44 12.00
CA GLY A 227 -7.49 8.72 13.11
C GLY A 227 -7.39 7.20 12.93
N VAL A 228 -8.10 6.64 11.96
CA VAL A 228 -8.26 5.20 11.79
C VAL A 228 -7.59 4.70 10.50
N LEU A 229 -7.39 5.55 9.49
CA LEU A 229 -6.73 5.21 8.21
C LEU A 229 -5.27 4.75 8.35
N ALA A 230 -4.64 5.05 9.48
CA ALA A 230 -3.32 4.54 9.81
C ALA A 230 -3.34 3.06 10.23
N LYS A 231 -4.52 2.49 10.49
CA LYS A 231 -4.67 1.12 10.94
C LYS A 231 -4.67 0.14 9.77
N PRO A 232 -3.97 -1.01 9.90
CA PRO A 232 -3.90 -2.01 8.85
C PRO A 232 -5.22 -2.72 8.58
N GLU A 233 -6.30 -2.48 9.35
CA GLU A 233 -7.65 -3.04 9.19
C GLU A 233 -8.57 -2.22 8.25
N MET A 234 -8.16 -1.01 7.87
CA MET A 234 -8.96 -0.16 6.98
C MET A 234 -8.95 -0.66 5.54
N VAL A 235 -10.12 -0.66 4.90
CA VAL A 235 -10.28 -0.98 3.47
C VAL A 235 -9.55 0.04 2.62
N PHE A 236 -9.72 1.32 2.92
CA PHE A 236 -8.98 2.41 2.33
C PHE A 236 -7.81 2.74 3.23
N SER A 237 -6.59 2.51 2.74
CA SER A 237 -5.37 2.77 3.51
C SER A 237 -4.65 3.98 2.94
N SER A 238 -4.05 4.77 3.81
CA SER A 238 -3.26 5.95 3.44
C SER A 238 -1.85 5.85 3.99
N LEU A 239 -0.84 5.87 3.11
CA LEU A 239 0.56 5.96 3.50
C LEU A 239 0.83 7.27 4.26
N GLY A 240 0.22 8.39 3.83
CA GLY A 240 0.42 9.69 4.46
C GLY A 240 0.07 9.68 5.96
N TYR A 241 -1.12 9.17 6.30
CA TYR A 241 -1.54 9.05 7.70
C TYR A 241 -0.73 8.02 8.49
N LYS A 242 -0.30 6.93 7.85
CA LYS A 242 0.57 5.93 8.48
C LYS A 242 1.93 6.51 8.85
N LEU A 243 2.56 7.24 7.93
CA LEU A 243 3.83 7.92 8.15
C LEU A 243 3.71 9.01 9.22
N ASP A 244 2.67 9.85 9.14
CA ASP A 244 2.41 10.89 10.13
C ASP A 244 2.30 10.30 11.55
N ARG A 245 1.49 9.24 11.72
CA ARG A 245 1.35 8.53 13.00
C ARG A 245 2.68 7.96 13.49
N ASN A 246 3.45 7.32 12.61
CA ASN A 246 4.72 6.70 12.95
C ASN A 246 5.77 7.76 13.35
N ILE A 247 5.85 8.89 12.63
CA ILE A 247 6.73 10.01 12.97
C ILE A 247 6.39 10.55 14.36
N HIS A 248 5.11 10.82 14.63
CA HIS A 248 4.68 11.29 15.96
C HIS A 248 4.94 10.28 17.07
N ALA A 249 4.74 8.99 16.83
CA ALA A 249 5.09 7.94 17.78
C ALA A 249 6.60 7.86 18.03
N SER A 250 7.39 7.99 16.97
CA SER A 250 8.86 7.97 17.02
C SER A 250 9.43 9.17 17.79
N LEU A 251 8.92 10.38 17.54
CA LEU A 251 9.34 11.59 18.25
C LEU A 251 8.95 11.54 19.73
N ARG A 252 7.76 11.04 20.06
CA ARG A 252 7.35 10.83 21.45
C ARG A 252 8.29 9.86 22.15
N LEU A 253 8.53 8.69 21.56
CA LEU A 253 9.42 7.68 22.13
C LEU A 253 10.86 8.20 22.31
N TYR A 254 11.36 8.99 21.36
CA TYR A 254 12.66 9.65 21.49
C TYR A 254 12.70 10.62 22.68
N ASN A 255 11.71 11.49 22.81
CA ASN A 255 11.63 12.45 23.90
C ASN A 255 11.47 11.76 25.26
N ASP A 256 10.65 10.71 25.32
CA ASP A 256 10.47 9.90 26.53
C ASP A 256 11.80 9.25 26.93
N ALA A 257 12.50 8.63 25.98
CA ALA A 257 13.81 8.03 26.22
C ALA A 257 14.87 9.07 26.65
N ALA A 258 14.85 10.28 26.07
CA ALA A 258 15.77 11.35 26.43
C ALA A 258 15.45 12.00 27.79
N ALA A 259 14.19 11.99 28.21
CA ALA A 259 13.74 12.52 29.49
C ALA A 259 14.07 11.60 30.68
N ILE A 260 14.27 10.31 30.43
CA ILE A 260 14.68 9.35 31.47
C ILE A 260 16.12 9.65 31.89
N SER A 261 16.27 10.32 33.04
CA SER A 261 17.58 10.56 33.62
C SER A 261 18.11 9.29 34.30
N ASP A 262 19.40 8.99 34.12
CA ASP A 262 20.07 7.85 34.78
C ASP A 262 19.94 7.94 36.32
N ARG A 263 19.90 9.18 36.85
CA ARG A 263 19.64 9.44 38.26
C ARG A 263 18.23 8.99 38.68
N THR A 264 17.20 9.26 37.90
CA THR A 264 15.82 8.84 38.20
C THR A 264 15.70 7.32 38.22
N ILE A 265 16.31 6.62 37.25
CA ILE A 265 16.34 5.15 37.27
C ILE A 265 17.06 4.67 38.53
N ARG A 266 18.27 5.14 38.78
CA ARG A 266 19.05 4.70 39.96
C ARG A 266 18.30 4.96 41.27
N GLN A 267 17.62 6.09 41.41
CA GLN A 267 16.80 6.40 42.58
C GLN A 267 15.57 5.50 42.69
N ALA A 268 14.88 5.20 41.59
CA ALA A 268 13.73 4.29 41.60
C ALA A 268 14.12 2.86 41.99
N TYR A 269 15.36 2.45 41.69
CA TYR A 269 15.93 1.16 42.08
C TYR A 269 16.88 1.25 43.28
N ASP A 270 16.86 2.37 44.02
CA ASP A 270 17.65 2.51 45.25
C ASP A 270 16.86 1.94 46.44
N TYR A 271 17.11 0.66 46.70
CA TYR A 271 16.53 -0.07 47.83
C TYR A 271 17.39 0.02 49.10
N SER A 272 18.45 0.85 49.12
CA SER A 272 19.35 0.96 50.29
C SER A 272 18.66 1.47 51.56
N GLN A 273 17.52 2.16 51.40
CA GLN A 273 16.71 2.70 52.49
C GLN A 273 15.77 1.69 53.17
N TYR A 274 15.64 0.47 52.63
CA TYR A 274 14.78 -0.55 53.21
C TYR A 274 15.62 -1.57 54.00
N ASP A 275 15.47 -1.57 55.32
CA ASP A 275 16.03 -2.62 56.16
C ASP A 275 15.23 -3.91 55.96
N LEU A 276 15.93 -4.94 55.48
CA LEU A 276 15.36 -6.27 55.35
C LEU A 276 15.30 -6.89 56.75
N ALA A 277 14.10 -7.31 57.18
CA ALA A 277 13.90 -7.93 58.50
C ALA A 277 14.75 -9.20 58.69
N GLU A 278 15.01 -9.92 57.60
CA GLU A 278 15.94 -11.03 57.52
C GLU A 278 16.66 -10.95 56.17
N THR A 279 17.92 -11.37 56.10
CA THR A 279 18.65 -11.47 54.82
C THR A 279 17.96 -12.51 53.92
N PRO A 280 17.31 -12.10 52.82
CA PRO A 280 16.63 -13.04 51.94
C PRO A 280 17.67 -13.86 51.17
N ASN A 281 17.36 -15.11 50.90
CA ASN A 281 18.13 -15.89 49.94
C ASN A 281 17.89 -15.28 48.55
N ILE A 282 18.85 -14.50 48.06
CA ILE A 282 18.78 -13.91 46.72
C ILE A 282 19.12 -15.00 45.71
N TYR A 283 18.09 -15.60 45.12
CA TYR A 283 18.26 -16.47 43.96
C TYR A 283 18.38 -15.58 42.73
N LEU A 284 19.61 -15.31 42.31
CA LEU A 284 19.88 -14.73 40.99
C LEU A 284 19.63 -15.82 39.95
N ILE A 285 18.39 -15.90 39.46
CA ILE A 285 18.06 -16.76 38.34
C ILE A 285 18.51 -16.01 37.07
N PHE A 286 19.75 -16.24 36.68
CA PHE A 286 20.21 -15.89 35.35
C PHE A 286 19.54 -16.85 34.37
N VAL A 287 18.42 -16.44 33.81
CA VAL A 287 17.96 -16.99 32.53
C VAL A 287 18.83 -16.33 31.45
N GLU A 288 20.09 -16.74 31.39
CA GLU A 288 20.86 -16.54 30.17
C GLU A 288 20.16 -17.36 29.10
N SER A 289 19.54 -16.66 28.15
CA SER A 289 19.13 -17.28 26.90
C SER A 289 20.41 -17.72 26.16
N TYR A 290 20.96 -18.87 26.54
CA TYR A 290 22.09 -19.56 25.91
C TYR A 290 21.78 -20.07 24.48
N GLY A 291 20.79 -19.48 23.81
CA GLY A 291 20.38 -19.88 22.47
C GLY A 291 21.50 -19.79 21.44
N SER A 292 22.56 -19.00 21.67
CA SER A 292 23.69 -18.87 20.73
C SER A 292 24.96 -19.64 21.11
N VAL A 293 25.15 -20.04 22.37
CA VAL A 293 26.39 -20.71 22.82
C VAL A 293 26.31 -22.24 22.61
N LEU A 294 25.12 -22.83 22.71
CA LEU A 294 24.92 -24.24 22.36
C LEU A 294 25.00 -24.52 20.85
N TYR A 295 24.89 -23.48 19.99
CA TYR A 295 24.94 -23.64 18.53
C TYR A 295 26.37 -23.62 17.95
N LYS A 296 27.40 -23.32 18.75
CA LYS A 296 28.81 -23.25 18.30
C LYS A 296 29.65 -24.50 18.64
N ARG A 297 29.02 -25.58 19.09
CA ARG A 297 29.65 -26.89 19.27
C ARG A 297 29.05 -27.88 18.29
N ASP A 298 29.38 -27.70 17.01
CA ASP A 298 29.51 -28.76 15.98
C ASP A 298 30.20 -28.15 14.74
#